data_AF-A0A967SRQ2-F1
#
_entry.id   AF-A0A967SRQ2-F1
#
_cell.length_a   1.000
_cell.length_b   1.000
_cell.length_c   1.000
_cell.angle_alpha   90.00
_cell.angle_beta   90.00
_cell.angle_gamma   90.00
#
_symmetry.space_group_name_H-M   'P 1'
#
loop_
_entity.id
_entity.type
_entity.pdbx_description
1 polymer ?
#
loop_
_entity_poly.entity_id
_entity_poly.type
_entity_poly.pdbx_seq_one_letter_code
_entity_poly.pdbx_strand_id
1 'polypeptide(L)'
;QFNFGQNNNHIITSGSADADTIESYIASGGNVYMEGGDVWYYDPMIMGGHNFGPTFGINAIADGISGGEFNNILGFNISAGQNFAYNTGTDNYPDHIEPTGSGLLIHSNDSPNDTSDFDCGVANELAGRTIGVSFEFGELIDSFPPSTKVDLMSRYIDFFANQPPVISHIPIPTGQADQNILVEAIITDDVGIAKTILYYRRGGEQNFTMVSMDSIGSNFNAVIPASEVNSRGVEYFITASDVSGHEVREPSSDFISIRVDVPTPGVTNPNPQPSGSEQNAYRLISVPLDINNKSPQSVLVDDLGEYE
;
A
#
# COMPACT_ATOMS: atom_id res chain seq x y z
N GLN A 1 24.02 8.52 9.45
CA GLN A 1 24.66 9.50 8.54
C GLN A 1 25.82 8.77 7.87
N PHE A 2 25.59 8.24 6.68
CA PHE A 2 26.67 7.91 5.76
C PHE A 2 26.87 9.17 4.93
N ASN A 3 28.04 9.81 5.06
CA ASN A 3 28.37 11.07 4.41
C ASN A 3 29.39 10.73 3.31
N PHE A 4 28.96 10.67 2.06
CA PHE A 4 29.82 10.30 0.92
C PHE A 4 30.50 11.51 0.25
N GLY A 5 30.05 12.74 0.51
CA GLY A 5 30.39 13.89 -0.32
C GLY A 5 31.61 14.73 0.08
N GLN A 6 32.71 14.17 0.59
CA GLN A 6 33.86 15.06 0.90
C GLN A 6 35.27 14.60 0.55
N ASN A 7 35.65 13.32 0.41
CA ASN A 7 36.99 12.96 -0.12
C ASN A 7 37.09 11.47 -0.49
N ASN A 8 37.44 11.20 -1.75
CA ASN A 8 37.78 9.91 -2.38
C ASN A 8 36.63 8.91 -2.59
N ASN A 9 36.21 8.79 -3.86
CA ASN A 9 35.50 7.67 -4.50
C ASN A 9 35.40 6.43 -3.60
N HIS A 10 34.37 6.39 -2.75
CA HIS A 10 34.16 5.31 -1.81
C HIS A 10 33.25 4.28 -2.43
N ILE A 11 33.83 3.13 -2.75
CA ILE A 11 33.13 2.02 -3.38
C ILE A 11 32.71 1.04 -2.30
N ILE A 12 31.41 0.79 -2.19
CA ILE A 12 30.89 -0.30 -1.36
C ILE A 12 31.07 -1.60 -2.14
N THR A 13 32.09 -2.40 -1.81
CA THR A 13 32.41 -3.63 -2.55
C THR A 13 31.26 -4.64 -2.51
N SER A 14 31.05 -5.35 -3.63
CA SER A 14 30.11 -6.47 -3.72
C SER A 14 30.40 -7.56 -2.69
N GLY A 15 29.36 -8.00 -1.98
CA GLY A 15 29.46 -9.02 -0.92
C GLY A 15 30.19 -8.56 0.35
N SER A 16 30.36 -7.24 0.53
CA SER A 16 30.87 -6.67 1.78
C SER A 16 29.78 -6.65 2.86
N ALA A 17 30.20 -6.62 4.13
CA ALA A 17 29.28 -6.50 5.26
C ALA A 17 28.47 -5.18 5.21
N ASP A 18 29.02 -4.12 4.63
CA ASP A 18 28.33 -2.83 4.48
C ASP A 18 27.20 -2.94 3.46
N ALA A 19 27.44 -3.59 2.30
CA ALA A 19 26.40 -3.89 1.33
C ALA A 19 25.27 -4.73 1.95
N ASP A 20 25.62 -5.83 2.62
CA ASP A 20 24.65 -6.70 3.27
C ASP A 20 23.83 -5.97 4.35
N THR A 21 24.47 -5.04 5.07
CA THR A 21 23.81 -4.23 6.11
C THR A 21 22.78 -3.27 5.50
N ILE A 22 23.13 -2.59 4.41
CA ILE A 22 22.23 -1.66 3.72
C ILE A 22 21.04 -2.41 3.13
N GLU A 23 21.29 -3.51 2.43
CA GLU A 23 20.23 -4.35 1.83
C GLU A 23 19.29 -4.91 2.89
N SER A 24 19.84 -5.42 4.01
CA SER A 24 19.03 -5.95 5.12
C SER A 24 18.22 -4.85 5.81
N TYR A 25 18.77 -3.65 5.92
CA TYR A 25 18.08 -2.50 6.49
C TYR A 25 16.88 -2.10 5.62
N ILE A 26 17.05 -2.00 4.30
CA ILE A 26 15.95 -1.71 3.36
C ILE A 26 14.91 -2.83 3.38
N ALA A 27 15.34 -4.10 3.34
CA ALA A 27 14.45 -5.26 3.40
C ALA A 27 13.60 -5.33 4.68
N SER A 28 14.02 -4.63 5.74
CA SER A 28 13.30 -4.53 7.02
C SER A 28 12.41 -3.29 7.12
N GLY A 29 12.17 -2.57 6.02
CA GLY A 29 11.39 -1.32 6.02
C GLY A 29 12.21 -0.06 6.26
N GLY A 30 13.54 -0.14 6.19
CA GLY A 30 14.44 1.00 6.36
C GLY A 30 14.41 1.98 5.18
N ASN A 31 14.78 3.23 5.44
CA ASN A 31 14.80 4.30 4.44
C ASN A 31 16.24 4.67 4.07
N VAL A 32 16.57 4.67 2.77
CA VAL A 32 17.93 4.97 2.31
C VAL A 32 17.92 6.01 1.18
N TYR A 33 18.70 7.07 1.36
CA TYR A 33 19.11 7.98 0.29
C TYR A 33 20.54 7.65 -0.12
N MET A 34 20.79 7.57 -1.43
CA MET A 34 22.12 7.31 -1.99
C MET A 34 22.33 8.21 -3.22
N GLU A 35 23.50 8.84 -3.29
CA GLU A 35 23.91 9.70 -4.39
C GLU A 35 25.32 9.32 -4.86
N GLY A 36 25.61 9.58 -6.13
CA GLY A 36 26.97 9.50 -6.67
C GLY A 36 26.97 9.12 -8.15
N GLY A 37 27.86 9.79 -8.90
CA GLY A 37 27.98 9.64 -10.35
C GLY A 37 28.36 8.24 -10.81
N ASP A 38 29.19 7.50 -10.05
CA ASP A 38 29.69 6.16 -10.42
C ASP A 38 28.92 4.99 -9.77
N VAL A 39 28.01 5.27 -8.83
CA VAL A 39 27.47 4.29 -7.88
C VAL A 39 26.58 3.22 -8.56
N TRP A 40 25.94 3.58 -9.66
CA TRP A 40 24.88 2.78 -10.29
C TRP A 40 25.41 1.95 -11.46
N TYR A 41 26.41 2.45 -12.21
CA TYR A 41 26.97 1.80 -13.39
C TYR A 41 28.45 1.44 -13.24
N TYR A 42 29.34 2.43 -13.07
CA TYR A 42 30.79 2.18 -13.10
C TYR A 42 31.25 1.28 -11.96
N ASP A 43 30.84 1.60 -10.74
CA ASP A 43 31.27 0.90 -9.55
C ASP A 43 30.88 -0.59 -9.62
N PRO A 44 29.60 -0.95 -9.85
CA PRO A 44 29.20 -2.34 -9.97
C PRO A 44 29.82 -3.08 -11.16
N MET A 45 29.96 -2.43 -12.32
CA MET A 45 30.38 -3.11 -13.55
C MET A 45 31.89 -3.24 -13.69
N ILE A 46 32.66 -2.24 -13.22
CA ILE A 46 34.09 -2.10 -13.50
C ILE A 46 34.92 -2.23 -12.23
N MET A 47 34.47 -1.65 -11.11
CA MET A 47 35.29 -1.56 -9.88
C MET A 47 34.96 -2.63 -8.83
N GLY A 48 33.96 -3.48 -9.07
CA GLY A 48 33.53 -4.52 -8.13
C GLY A 48 32.68 -4.00 -6.97
N GLY A 49 32.01 -2.87 -7.17
CA GLY A 49 30.97 -2.33 -6.30
C GLY A 49 29.75 -3.23 -6.22
N HIS A 50 28.95 -3.05 -5.17
CA HIS A 50 27.69 -3.75 -5.00
C HIS A 50 26.60 -3.13 -5.87
N ASN A 51 25.82 -3.97 -6.56
CA ASN A 51 24.72 -3.49 -7.38
C ASN A 51 23.44 -3.30 -6.53
N PHE A 52 23.21 -2.06 -6.08
CA PHE A 52 21.99 -1.67 -5.38
C PHE A 52 20.78 -1.45 -6.30
N GLY A 53 20.97 -1.50 -7.62
CA GLY A 53 19.94 -1.20 -8.63
C GLY A 53 18.62 -1.94 -8.39
N PRO A 54 18.60 -3.28 -8.22
CA PRO A 54 17.38 -4.03 -7.96
C PRO A 54 16.57 -3.53 -6.75
N THR A 55 17.24 -3.19 -5.64
CA THR A 55 16.59 -2.72 -4.41
C THR A 55 16.11 -1.28 -4.52
N PHE A 56 16.84 -0.44 -5.27
CA PHE A 56 16.45 0.94 -5.57
C PHE A 56 15.46 1.06 -6.73
N GLY A 57 15.11 -0.05 -7.38
CA GLY A 57 14.27 -0.04 -8.57
C GLY A 57 14.95 0.66 -9.75
N ILE A 58 16.28 0.69 -9.80
CA ILE A 58 17.11 1.36 -10.80
C ILE A 58 17.66 0.34 -11.80
N ASN A 59 17.58 0.70 -13.09
CA ASN A 59 18.31 0.09 -14.19
C ASN A 59 19.40 1.07 -14.66
N ALA A 60 20.67 0.76 -14.45
CA ALA A 60 21.77 1.59 -14.93
C ALA A 60 21.99 1.39 -16.43
N ILE A 61 22.10 2.49 -17.18
CA ILE A 61 22.14 2.51 -18.65
C ILE A 61 23.53 2.81 -19.17
N ALA A 62 24.19 3.83 -18.62
CA ALA A 62 25.48 4.30 -19.08
C ALA A 62 26.23 5.05 -17.97
N ASP A 63 27.56 5.08 -18.11
CA ASP A 63 28.55 5.74 -17.25
C ASP A 63 28.65 7.28 -17.46
N GLY A 64 27.81 7.83 -18.34
CA GLY A 64 27.92 9.21 -18.78
C GLY A 64 29.30 9.59 -19.37
N ILE A 65 29.67 10.86 -19.26
CA ILE A 65 30.91 11.42 -19.84
C ILE A 65 31.78 12.22 -18.86
N SER A 66 33.07 12.28 -19.17
CA SER A 66 34.07 13.08 -18.44
C SER A 66 33.74 14.57 -18.48
N GLY A 67 33.92 15.26 -17.35
CA GLY A 67 33.63 16.69 -17.21
C GLY A 67 32.15 17.01 -17.00
N GLY A 68 31.30 15.99 -16.82
CA GLY A 68 29.88 16.12 -16.53
C GLY A 68 29.05 16.55 -17.74
N GLU A 69 27.78 16.16 -17.72
CA GLU A 69 26.80 16.47 -18.78
C GLU A 69 25.43 16.89 -18.24
N PHE A 70 25.32 17.07 -16.93
CA PHE A 70 24.16 17.70 -16.32
C PHE A 70 24.01 19.15 -16.76
N ASN A 71 22.77 19.60 -16.93
CA ASN A 71 22.43 21.00 -17.22
C ASN A 71 21.33 21.49 -16.26
N ASN A 72 20.06 21.08 -16.45
CA ASN A 72 19.05 21.24 -15.40
C ASN A 72 18.53 19.89 -14.95
N ILE A 73 18.35 19.77 -13.65
CA ILE A 73 17.70 18.62 -13.02
C ILE A 73 16.21 18.95 -12.88
N LEU A 74 15.41 18.28 -13.68
CA LEU A 74 13.95 18.38 -13.67
C LEU A 74 13.36 17.46 -12.61
N GLY A 75 12.30 17.90 -11.94
CA GLY A 75 11.60 17.13 -10.92
C GLY A 75 10.33 16.45 -11.44
N PHE A 76 10.16 15.18 -11.08
CA PHE A 76 9.01 14.33 -11.42
C PHE A 76 8.41 13.68 -10.18
N ASN A 77 7.14 13.28 -10.26
CA ASN A 77 6.42 12.59 -9.17
C ASN A 77 6.60 13.28 -7.81
N ILE A 78 7.31 12.65 -6.85
CA ILE A 78 7.50 13.22 -5.51
C ILE A 78 8.23 14.58 -5.55
N SER A 79 9.06 14.85 -6.56
CA SER A 79 9.76 16.13 -6.77
C SER A 79 9.12 16.99 -7.88
N ALA A 80 7.92 16.64 -8.36
CA ALA A 80 7.24 17.34 -9.44
C ALA A 80 7.19 18.86 -9.25
N GLY A 81 7.64 19.59 -10.27
CA GLY A 81 7.68 21.06 -10.28
C GLY A 81 8.88 21.67 -9.55
N GLN A 82 9.84 20.87 -9.06
CA GLN A 82 11.13 21.36 -8.57
C GLN A 82 12.19 21.17 -9.64
N ASN A 83 12.67 22.27 -10.21
CA ASN A 83 13.65 22.26 -11.30
C ASN A 83 14.88 23.06 -10.88
N PHE A 84 16.06 22.45 -11.01
CA PHE A 84 17.31 23.01 -10.52
C PHE A 84 18.27 23.23 -11.68
N ALA A 85 18.88 24.41 -11.72
CA ALA A 85 20.14 24.54 -12.44
C ALA A 85 21.22 23.74 -11.69
N TYR A 86 22.18 23.19 -12.42
CA TYR A 86 23.25 22.38 -11.86
C TYR A 86 24.62 23.00 -12.12
N ASN A 87 25.54 22.89 -11.15
CA ASN A 87 26.91 23.37 -11.33
C ASN A 87 27.71 22.38 -12.19
N THR A 88 27.70 22.58 -13.50
CA THR A 88 28.33 21.67 -14.47
C THR A 88 29.85 21.54 -14.28
N GLY A 89 30.40 20.33 -14.38
CA GLY A 89 31.84 20.09 -14.32
C GLY A 89 32.42 19.78 -12.95
N THR A 90 31.57 19.69 -11.91
CA THR A 90 31.93 19.17 -10.59
C THR A 90 31.75 17.66 -10.50
N ASP A 91 30.77 17.13 -11.22
CA ASP A 91 30.49 15.70 -11.35
C ASP A 91 31.18 15.12 -12.60
N ASN A 92 31.88 14.00 -12.45
CA ASN A 92 32.53 13.29 -13.56
C ASN A 92 31.81 11.96 -13.76
N TYR A 93 31.47 11.63 -15.01
CA TYR A 93 30.82 10.36 -15.34
C TYR A 93 29.49 10.18 -14.59
N PRO A 94 28.52 11.09 -14.74
CA PRO A 94 27.24 10.91 -14.10
C PRO A 94 26.49 9.74 -14.74
N ASP A 95 26.16 8.73 -13.95
CA ASP A 95 25.39 7.58 -14.40
C ASP A 95 24.02 7.99 -14.98
N HIS A 96 23.70 7.43 -16.14
CA HIS A 96 22.36 7.47 -16.70
C HIS A 96 21.59 6.27 -16.14
N ILE A 97 20.46 6.52 -15.51
CA ILE A 97 19.67 5.50 -14.81
C ILE A 97 18.22 5.57 -15.24
N GLU A 98 17.50 4.46 -15.25
CA GLU A 98 16.07 4.42 -15.55
C GLU A 98 15.30 3.70 -14.43
N PRO A 99 14.03 4.05 -14.16
CA PRO A 99 13.20 3.26 -13.29
C PRO A 99 12.90 1.88 -13.90
N THR A 100 12.96 0.85 -13.07
CA THR A 100 12.43 -0.49 -13.37
C THR A 100 10.94 -0.57 -13.00
N GLY A 101 10.31 -1.73 -13.18
CA GLY A 101 8.87 -1.90 -12.93
C GLY A 101 8.37 -1.54 -11.52
N SER A 102 9.24 -1.49 -10.50
CA SER A 102 8.90 -0.99 -9.15
C SER A 102 9.38 0.43 -8.87
N GLY A 103 10.30 0.95 -9.69
CA GLY A 103 10.88 2.27 -9.52
C GLY A 103 9.98 3.38 -10.03
N LEU A 104 10.10 4.55 -9.44
CA LEU A 104 9.42 5.77 -9.81
C LEU A 104 10.46 6.80 -10.25
N LEU A 105 10.34 7.31 -11.48
CA LEU A 105 11.19 8.41 -11.94
C LEU A 105 10.94 9.65 -11.09
N ILE A 106 12.00 10.23 -10.52
CA ILE A 106 11.91 11.47 -9.75
C ILE A 106 12.78 12.58 -10.33
N HIS A 107 13.85 12.26 -11.07
CA HIS A 107 14.66 13.29 -11.70
C HIS A 107 15.16 12.90 -13.08
N SER A 108 15.14 13.86 -14.00
CA SER A 108 15.79 13.75 -15.31
C SER A 108 16.65 14.98 -15.56
N ASN A 109 17.72 14.79 -16.30
CA ASN A 109 18.50 15.85 -16.88
C ASN A 109 17.80 16.35 -18.14
N ASP A 110 17.59 17.66 -18.26
CA ASP A 110 17.34 18.28 -19.57
C ASP A 110 18.64 18.81 -20.16
N SER A 111 18.79 18.64 -21.47
CA SER A 111 19.90 19.17 -22.22
C SER A 111 19.38 20.03 -23.38
N PRO A 112 19.97 21.21 -23.65
CA PRO A 112 19.54 22.07 -24.76
C PRO A 112 19.71 21.40 -26.13
N ASN A 113 20.48 20.32 -26.21
CA ASN A 113 20.59 19.40 -27.32
C ASN A 113 19.91 18.06 -26.94
N ASP A 114 18.69 17.85 -27.44
CA ASP A 114 17.75 16.69 -27.37
C ASP A 114 18.37 15.28 -27.46
N THR A 115 19.68 15.15 -27.68
CA THR A 115 20.43 13.90 -27.74
C THR A 115 21.13 13.52 -26.42
N SER A 116 20.90 14.27 -25.34
CA SER A 116 21.56 14.07 -24.03
C SER A 116 20.62 14.24 -22.84
N ASP A 117 19.32 14.11 -23.08
CA ASP A 117 18.35 13.96 -21.99
C ASP A 117 18.46 12.53 -21.45
N PHE A 118 18.54 12.41 -20.13
CA PHE A 118 18.60 11.11 -19.46
C PHE A 118 18.03 11.22 -18.06
N ASP A 119 17.52 10.09 -17.58
CA ASP A 119 17.01 9.98 -16.22
C ASP A 119 18.17 9.86 -15.22
N CYS A 120 18.04 10.52 -14.08
CA CYS A 120 19.12 10.69 -13.10
C CYS A 120 18.66 10.59 -11.63
N GLY A 121 17.39 10.25 -11.39
CA GLY A 121 16.91 9.97 -10.05
C GLY A 121 15.68 9.07 -10.03
N VAL A 122 15.70 8.06 -9.16
CA VAL A 122 14.63 7.09 -8.98
C VAL A 122 14.31 6.92 -7.50
N ALA A 123 13.03 6.85 -7.17
CA ALA A 123 12.54 6.43 -5.86
C ALA A 123 11.90 5.04 -5.94
N ASN A 124 11.88 4.29 -4.84
CA ASN A 124 11.21 2.98 -4.76
C ASN A 124 10.63 2.75 -3.36
N GLU A 125 9.53 2.01 -3.25
CA GLU A 125 8.83 1.73 -1.97
C GLU A 125 8.42 0.25 -1.82
N LEU A 126 9.23 -0.69 -2.31
CA LEU A 126 8.85 -2.11 -2.31
C LEU A 126 8.92 -2.78 -0.91
N ALA A 127 10.10 -2.77 -0.28
CA ALA A 127 10.34 -3.41 1.02
C ALA A 127 10.64 -2.38 2.12
N GLY A 128 11.37 -1.34 1.74
CA GLY A 128 11.55 -0.07 2.44
C GLY A 128 11.53 1.04 1.40
N ARG A 129 11.86 2.27 1.79
CA ARG A 129 11.84 3.40 0.86
C ARG A 129 13.25 3.81 0.46
N THR A 130 13.48 3.97 -0.83
CA THR A 130 14.80 4.37 -1.33
C THR A 130 14.69 5.55 -2.29
N ILE A 131 15.73 6.38 -2.29
CA ILE A 131 15.95 7.43 -3.27
C ILE A 131 17.40 7.30 -3.74
N GLY A 132 17.57 6.96 -5.02
CA GLY A 132 18.87 6.89 -5.68
C GLY A 132 18.99 7.99 -6.71
N VAL A 133 20.04 8.80 -6.63
CA VAL A 133 20.32 9.86 -7.61
C VAL A 133 21.75 9.72 -8.14
N SER A 134 21.94 10.12 -9.39
CA SER A 134 23.25 10.16 -10.04
C SER A 134 23.99 11.47 -9.75
N PHE A 135 23.28 12.58 -9.68
CA PHE A 135 23.85 13.89 -9.35
C PHE A 135 24.22 14.04 -7.87
N GLU A 136 25.16 14.94 -7.57
CA GLU A 136 25.48 15.35 -6.21
C GLU A 136 24.49 16.41 -5.71
N PHE A 137 23.77 16.14 -4.61
CA PHE A 137 22.77 17.08 -4.07
C PHE A 137 23.37 18.46 -3.73
N GLY A 138 24.64 18.48 -3.31
CA GLY A 138 25.36 19.70 -2.97
C GLY A 138 25.44 20.71 -4.12
N GLU A 139 25.49 20.22 -5.35
CA GLU A 139 25.74 20.97 -6.58
C GLU A 139 24.46 21.52 -7.24
N LEU A 140 23.28 21.18 -6.70
CA LEU A 140 22.02 21.82 -7.07
C LEU A 140 22.05 23.31 -6.70
N ILE A 141 21.64 24.16 -7.63
CA ILE A 141 21.59 25.61 -7.43
C ILE A 141 20.18 26.02 -6.97
N ASP A 142 20.10 26.63 -5.80
CA ASP A 142 18.84 27.15 -5.26
C ASP A 142 18.26 28.26 -6.15
N SER A 143 16.94 28.19 -6.38
CA SER A 143 16.14 29.21 -7.04
C SER A 143 15.03 29.69 -6.09
N PHE A 144 13.88 30.10 -6.63
CA PHE A 144 12.69 30.37 -5.83
C PHE A 144 11.93 29.07 -5.49
N PRO A 145 11.27 29.00 -4.32
CA PRO A 145 10.40 27.88 -3.98
C PRO A 145 9.40 27.56 -5.12
N PRO A 146 9.17 26.27 -5.43
CA PRO A 146 9.60 25.11 -4.65
C PRO A 146 11.01 24.58 -5.01
N SER A 147 11.79 25.29 -5.83
CA SER A 147 13.08 24.80 -6.35
C SER A 147 14.26 25.26 -5.47
N THR A 148 14.22 24.89 -4.20
CA THR A 148 15.35 25.01 -3.26
C THR A 148 15.72 23.64 -2.71
N LYS A 149 16.98 23.45 -2.34
CA LYS A 149 17.48 22.24 -1.68
C LYS A 149 16.71 21.95 -0.39
N VAL A 150 16.31 22.99 0.35
CA VAL A 150 15.47 22.82 1.54
C VAL A 150 14.10 22.25 1.18
N ASP A 151 13.46 22.78 0.14
CA ASP A 151 12.16 22.27 -0.32
C ASP A 151 12.28 20.84 -0.85
N LEU A 152 13.32 20.52 -1.62
CA LEU A 152 13.56 19.16 -2.15
C LEU A 152 13.82 18.16 -1.03
N MET A 153 14.68 18.50 -0.07
CA MET A 153 14.94 17.66 1.10
C MET A 153 13.66 17.45 1.92
N SER A 154 12.80 18.46 2.04
CA SER A 154 11.48 18.30 2.66
C SER A 154 10.66 17.22 1.95
N ARG A 155 10.62 17.24 0.61
CA ARG A 155 9.88 16.23 -0.16
C ARG A 155 10.46 14.84 -0.04
N TYR A 156 11.78 14.71 0.01
CA TYR A 156 12.44 13.43 0.26
C TYR A 156 12.11 12.89 1.66
N ILE A 157 12.11 13.77 2.67
CA ILE A 157 11.72 13.41 4.03
C ILE A 157 10.24 13.01 4.09
N ASP A 158 9.36 13.75 3.43
CA ASP A 158 7.92 13.42 3.37
C ASP A 158 7.71 12.06 2.71
N PHE A 159 8.41 11.78 1.60
CA PHE A 159 8.41 10.45 0.98
C PHE A 159 8.85 9.38 1.99
N PHE A 160 9.93 9.60 2.72
CA PHE A 160 10.41 8.65 3.74
C PHE A 160 9.47 8.50 4.95
N ALA A 161 8.70 9.53 5.27
CA ALA A 161 7.80 9.55 6.42
C ALA A 161 6.42 8.95 6.11
N ASN A 162 6.00 8.96 4.84
CA ASN A 162 4.70 8.50 4.37
C ASN A 162 4.32 7.13 4.96
N GLN A 163 3.12 7.01 5.52
CA GLN A 163 2.61 5.77 6.11
C GLN A 163 1.35 5.29 5.38
N PRO A 164 1.07 3.97 5.36
CA PRO A 164 -0.22 3.48 4.89
C PRO A 164 -1.38 3.99 5.76
N PRO A 165 -2.61 4.04 5.21
CA PRO A 165 -3.77 4.44 5.99
C PRO A 165 -4.00 3.54 7.20
N VAL A 166 -4.65 4.10 8.22
CA VAL A 166 -5.10 3.34 9.40
C VAL A 166 -6.63 3.30 9.41
N ILE A 167 -7.19 2.09 9.44
CA ILE A 167 -8.63 1.87 9.62
C ILE A 167 -8.90 1.46 11.07
N SER A 168 -9.72 2.23 11.78
CA SER A 168 -10.26 1.87 13.08
C SER A 168 -11.76 1.63 12.98
N HIS A 169 -12.19 0.40 13.24
CA HIS A 169 -13.57 -0.03 13.10
C HIS A 169 -13.98 -0.92 14.28
N ILE A 170 -15.20 -0.74 14.78
CA ILE A 170 -15.80 -1.61 15.80
C ILE A 170 -16.77 -2.56 15.08
N PRO A 171 -16.48 -3.87 15.02
CA PRO A 171 -17.32 -4.83 14.32
C PRO A 171 -18.76 -4.84 14.84
N ILE A 172 -19.70 -4.79 13.90
CA ILE A 172 -21.14 -4.95 14.17
C ILE A 172 -21.45 -6.46 14.35
N PRO A 173 -21.84 -6.94 15.54
CA PRO A 173 -22.03 -8.37 15.77
C PRO A 173 -23.39 -8.87 15.28
N THR A 174 -24.41 -8.00 15.31
CA THR A 174 -25.80 -8.37 15.00
C THR A 174 -26.51 -7.27 14.20
N GLY A 175 -27.46 -7.69 13.36
CA GLY A 175 -28.36 -6.83 12.57
C GLY A 175 -29.79 -7.37 12.57
N GLN A 176 -30.71 -6.63 11.94
CA GLN A 176 -32.11 -7.01 11.81
C GLN A 176 -32.41 -7.30 10.33
N ALA A 177 -33.15 -8.38 10.05
CA ALA A 177 -33.53 -8.73 8.68
C ALA A 177 -34.36 -7.61 8.06
N ASP A 178 -34.18 -7.38 6.76
CA ASP A 178 -34.87 -6.36 5.98
C ASP A 178 -34.66 -4.92 6.52
N GLN A 179 -33.57 -4.67 7.24
CA GLN A 179 -33.14 -3.34 7.69
C GLN A 179 -31.76 -3.00 7.13
N ASN A 180 -31.54 -1.72 6.86
CA ASN A 180 -30.23 -1.22 6.48
C ASN A 180 -29.22 -1.41 7.63
N ILE A 181 -27.98 -1.74 7.30
CA ILE A 181 -26.86 -1.74 8.25
C ILE A 181 -25.93 -0.59 7.88
N LEU A 182 -25.74 0.35 8.81
CA LEU A 182 -24.75 1.41 8.68
C LEU A 182 -23.41 0.89 9.19
N VAL A 183 -22.40 0.87 8.33
CA VAL A 183 -21.02 0.52 8.69
C VAL A 183 -20.23 1.81 8.81
N GLU A 184 -19.61 2.04 9.98
CA GLU A 184 -18.84 3.24 10.29
C GLU A 184 -17.40 2.90 10.64
N ALA A 185 -16.44 3.69 10.17
CA ALA A 185 -15.03 3.56 10.54
C ALA A 185 -14.38 4.93 10.67
N ILE A 186 -13.34 5.01 11.50
CA ILE A 186 -12.42 6.14 11.52
C ILE A 186 -11.24 5.77 10.64
N ILE A 187 -11.00 6.53 9.57
CA ILE A 187 -9.90 6.29 8.63
C ILE A 187 -9.03 7.53 8.58
N THR A 188 -7.74 7.35 8.81
CA THR A 188 -6.74 8.44 8.85
C THR A 188 -5.50 8.06 8.06
N ASP A 189 -4.84 9.08 7.53
CA ASP A 189 -3.61 8.97 6.75
C ASP A 189 -2.86 10.30 6.82
N ASP A 190 -1.53 10.28 6.72
CA ASP A 190 -0.69 11.48 6.85
C ASP A 190 -0.60 12.30 5.55
N VAL A 191 -0.77 11.68 4.39
CA VAL A 191 -0.70 12.34 3.07
C VAL A 191 -2.08 12.51 2.42
N GLY A 192 -3.06 11.74 2.86
CA GLY A 192 -4.47 11.87 2.48
C GLY A 192 -5.04 10.58 1.90
N ILE A 193 -6.34 10.39 2.11
CA ILE A 193 -7.08 9.22 1.63
C ILE A 193 -7.55 9.43 0.19
N ALA A 194 -7.21 8.51 -0.71
CA ALA A 194 -7.68 8.50 -2.09
C ALA A 194 -8.99 7.73 -2.25
N LYS A 195 -9.15 6.59 -1.58
CA LYS A 195 -10.31 5.71 -1.75
C LYS A 195 -10.64 4.94 -0.48
N THR A 196 -11.93 4.78 -0.22
CA THR A 196 -12.44 3.91 0.86
C THR A 196 -13.61 3.10 0.36
N ILE A 197 -13.53 1.79 0.51
CA ILE A 197 -14.53 0.85 -0.02
C ILE A 197 -14.96 -0.10 1.08
N LEU A 198 -16.28 -0.23 1.25
CA LEU A 198 -16.90 -1.33 1.95
C LEU A 198 -17.18 -2.45 0.96
N TYR A 199 -16.67 -3.64 1.27
CA TYR A 199 -17.00 -4.87 0.57
C TYR A 199 -17.97 -5.68 1.41
N TYR A 200 -19.12 -6.09 0.86
CA TYR A 200 -20.08 -6.92 1.58
C TYR A 200 -20.71 -8.00 0.70
N ARG A 201 -21.23 -9.07 1.31
CA ARG A 201 -22.01 -10.14 0.66
C ARG A 201 -22.93 -10.84 1.65
N ARG A 202 -23.88 -11.63 1.16
CA ARG A 202 -24.69 -12.49 2.03
C ARG A 202 -23.85 -13.69 2.48
N GLY A 203 -24.04 -14.15 3.72
CA GLY A 203 -23.23 -15.22 4.29
C GLY A 203 -23.19 -16.47 3.40
N GLY A 204 -22.00 -16.90 2.98
CA GLY A 204 -21.80 -18.06 2.09
C GLY A 204 -21.99 -17.80 0.58
N GLU A 205 -22.14 -16.55 0.14
CA GLU A 205 -21.90 -16.19 -1.27
C GLU A 205 -20.40 -16.12 -1.57
N GLN A 206 -20.02 -16.28 -2.84
CA GLN A 206 -18.60 -16.20 -3.21
C GLN A 206 -18.14 -14.77 -3.46
N ASN A 207 -18.93 -13.97 -4.16
CA ASN A 207 -18.52 -12.65 -4.63
C ASN A 207 -18.96 -11.54 -3.68
N PHE A 208 -18.08 -10.56 -3.45
CA PHE A 208 -18.40 -9.35 -2.72
C PHE A 208 -18.93 -8.27 -3.66
N THR A 209 -19.91 -7.51 -3.17
CA THR A 209 -20.32 -6.22 -3.72
C THR A 209 -19.46 -5.12 -3.11
N MET A 210 -19.10 -4.11 -3.89
CA MET A 210 -18.31 -2.97 -3.44
C MET A 210 -19.14 -1.69 -3.42
N VAL A 211 -19.04 -0.92 -2.34
CA VAL A 211 -19.63 0.41 -2.22
C VAL A 211 -18.60 1.39 -1.68
N SER A 212 -18.53 2.59 -2.26
CA SER A 212 -17.65 3.64 -1.72
C SER A 212 -18.23 4.16 -0.41
N MET A 213 -17.36 4.47 0.54
CA MET A 213 -17.78 5.09 1.81
C MET A 213 -17.79 6.62 1.67
N ASP A 214 -18.82 7.26 2.23
CA ASP A 214 -18.91 8.71 2.37
C ASP A 214 -18.19 9.18 3.63
N SER A 215 -17.64 10.40 3.63
CA SER A 215 -16.86 10.91 4.76
C SER A 215 -17.27 12.29 5.27
N ILE A 216 -17.09 12.49 6.57
CA ILE A 216 -17.12 13.80 7.24
C ILE A 216 -15.88 13.87 8.15
N GLY A 217 -14.84 14.55 7.67
CA GLY A 217 -13.52 14.49 8.29
C GLY A 217 -12.96 13.07 8.22
N SER A 218 -12.51 12.53 9.35
CA SER A 218 -11.99 11.16 9.44
C SER A 218 -13.07 10.09 9.65
N ASN A 219 -14.35 10.47 9.78
CA ASN A 219 -15.44 9.52 9.95
C ASN A 219 -15.97 9.10 8.57
N PHE A 220 -15.84 7.82 8.26
CA PHE A 220 -16.32 7.22 7.02
C PHE A 220 -17.51 6.31 7.32
N ASN A 221 -18.50 6.32 6.43
CA ASN A 221 -19.63 5.41 6.55
C ASN A 221 -20.16 4.94 5.19
N ALA A 222 -20.76 3.76 5.18
CA ALA A 222 -21.52 3.23 4.06
C ALA A 222 -22.69 2.38 4.55
N VAL A 223 -23.70 2.21 3.70
CA VAL A 223 -24.89 1.44 4.02
C VAL A 223 -24.90 0.13 3.25
N ILE A 224 -25.06 -0.98 3.97
CA ILE A 224 -25.48 -2.26 3.40
C ILE A 224 -27.02 -2.21 3.32
N PRO A 225 -27.60 -2.30 2.12
CA PRO A 225 -29.04 -2.10 1.94
C PRO A 225 -29.84 -3.27 2.51
N ALA A 226 -31.04 -2.98 3.01
CA ALA A 226 -31.98 -3.93 3.59
C ALA A 226 -32.21 -5.19 2.74
N SER A 227 -32.22 -5.06 1.40
CA SER A 227 -32.41 -6.19 0.48
C SER A 227 -31.32 -7.25 0.57
N GLU A 228 -30.16 -6.91 1.12
CA GLU A 228 -28.99 -7.77 1.29
C GLU A 228 -28.91 -8.37 2.71
N VAL A 229 -29.75 -7.92 3.64
CA VAL A 229 -29.75 -8.33 5.04
C VAL A 229 -30.89 -9.32 5.27
N ASN A 230 -30.60 -10.62 5.11
CA ASN A 230 -31.58 -11.69 5.31
C ASN A 230 -31.09 -12.75 6.30
N SER A 231 -31.81 -13.87 6.38
CA SER A 231 -31.52 -14.98 7.29
C SER A 231 -30.14 -15.64 7.10
N ARG A 232 -29.42 -15.35 6.00
CA ARG A 232 -28.04 -15.83 5.79
C ARG A 232 -26.99 -14.98 6.49
N GLY A 233 -27.38 -13.84 7.06
CA GLY A 233 -26.44 -12.86 7.61
C GLY A 233 -25.64 -12.14 6.52
N VAL A 234 -24.75 -11.27 6.95
CA VAL A 234 -23.89 -10.48 6.07
C VAL A 234 -22.43 -10.67 6.45
N GLU A 235 -21.56 -10.77 5.46
CA GLU A 235 -20.11 -10.78 5.63
C GLU A 235 -19.52 -9.54 4.98
N TYR A 236 -18.59 -8.85 5.64
CA TYR A 236 -17.99 -7.63 5.10
C TYR A 236 -16.55 -7.39 5.57
N PHE A 237 -15.89 -6.46 4.89
CA PHE A 237 -14.61 -5.87 5.27
C PHE A 237 -14.48 -4.48 4.64
N ILE A 238 -13.56 -3.68 5.16
CA ILE A 238 -13.29 -2.32 4.71
C ILE A 238 -11.89 -2.27 4.10
N THR A 239 -11.72 -1.49 3.05
CA THR A 239 -10.40 -1.13 2.49
C THR A 239 -10.25 0.38 2.43
N ALA A 240 -9.01 0.84 2.56
CA ALA A 240 -8.64 2.23 2.36
C ALA A 240 -7.34 2.27 1.55
N SER A 241 -7.26 3.24 0.64
CA SER A 241 -6.02 3.58 -0.05
C SER A 241 -5.70 5.06 0.11
N ASP A 242 -4.42 5.40 0.22
CA ASP A 242 -3.95 6.78 0.20
C ASP A 242 -3.67 7.28 -1.23
N VAL A 243 -3.28 8.55 -1.31
CA VAL A 243 -2.89 9.23 -2.57
C VAL A 243 -1.57 8.74 -3.14
N SER A 244 -0.76 8.03 -2.35
CA SER A 244 0.51 7.44 -2.77
C SER A 244 0.35 6.00 -3.27
N GLY A 245 -0.80 5.37 -3.06
CA GLY A 245 -1.15 4.06 -3.54
C GLY A 245 -1.03 2.94 -2.50
N HIS A 246 -0.70 3.22 -1.24
CA HIS A 246 -0.75 2.17 -0.22
C HIS A 246 -2.21 1.75 -0.01
N GLU A 247 -2.43 0.45 0.14
CA GLU A 247 -3.75 -0.12 0.45
C GLU A 247 -3.71 -0.92 1.75
N VAL A 248 -4.73 -0.72 2.58
CA VAL A 248 -4.96 -1.48 3.82
C VAL A 248 -6.36 -2.05 3.85
N ARG A 249 -6.55 -3.09 4.66
CA ARG A 249 -7.80 -3.82 4.82
C ARG A 249 -8.08 -4.12 6.29
N GLU A 250 -9.34 -3.94 6.70
CA GLU A 250 -9.82 -4.33 8.03
C GLU A 250 -11.07 -5.23 7.92
N PRO A 251 -11.05 -6.45 8.48
CA PRO A 251 -9.89 -7.13 9.07
C PRO A 251 -8.80 -7.43 8.03
N SER A 252 -7.56 -7.65 8.45
CA SER A 252 -6.44 -7.94 7.51
C SER A 252 -6.58 -9.28 6.76
N SER A 253 -7.39 -10.22 7.28
CA SER A 253 -7.79 -11.47 6.62
C SER A 253 -9.26 -11.79 6.86
N ASP A 254 -9.82 -12.79 6.16
CA ASP A 254 -11.21 -13.26 6.30
C ASP A 254 -12.26 -12.14 6.18
N PHE A 255 -13.28 -12.09 7.03
CA PHE A 255 -14.33 -11.09 7.00
C PHE A 255 -15.02 -11.02 8.35
N ILE A 256 -15.69 -9.90 8.62
CA ILE A 256 -16.58 -9.76 9.76
C ILE A 256 -17.94 -10.36 9.38
N SER A 257 -18.50 -11.22 10.23
CA SER A 257 -19.84 -11.78 10.06
C SER A 257 -20.84 -11.09 10.99
N ILE A 258 -21.89 -10.53 10.40
CA ILE A 258 -23.06 -10.00 11.09
C ILE A 258 -24.13 -11.09 11.13
N ARG A 259 -24.51 -11.52 12.33
CA ARG A 259 -25.67 -12.40 12.52
C ARG A 259 -26.95 -11.58 12.45
N VAL A 260 -27.99 -12.14 11.87
CA VAL A 260 -29.24 -11.41 11.67
C VAL A 260 -30.33 -12.01 12.54
N ASP A 261 -31.05 -11.14 13.24
CA ASP A 261 -32.32 -11.47 13.90
C ASP A 261 -33.45 -11.36 12.87
N VAL A 262 -34.35 -12.35 12.88
CA VAL A 262 -35.46 -12.46 11.94
C VAL A 262 -36.76 -12.27 12.71
N PRO A 263 -37.60 -11.29 12.35
CA PRO A 263 -38.89 -11.06 13.02
C PRO A 263 -39.77 -12.32 13.04
N THR A 264 -40.61 -12.44 14.07
CA THR A 264 -41.51 -13.59 14.25
C THR A 264 -42.45 -13.78 13.05
N PRO A 265 -42.70 -15.03 12.60
CA PRO A 265 -42.42 -16.29 13.28
C PRO A 265 -40.97 -16.80 13.13
N GLY A 266 -40.05 -16.00 12.57
CA GLY A 266 -38.67 -16.41 12.32
C GLY A 266 -38.57 -17.25 11.04
N VAL A 267 -37.51 -18.07 10.96
CA VAL A 267 -37.35 -19.04 9.87
C VAL A 267 -38.09 -20.32 10.25
N THR A 268 -39.12 -20.69 9.50
CA THR A 268 -39.86 -21.94 9.69
C THR A 268 -39.61 -22.86 8.51
N ASN A 269 -39.26 -24.12 8.77
CA ASN A 269 -39.28 -25.17 7.76
C ASN A 269 -40.51 -26.07 7.99
N PRO A 270 -41.63 -25.87 7.26
CA PRO A 270 -42.86 -26.62 7.49
C PRO A 270 -42.76 -28.08 7.03
N ASN A 271 -41.66 -28.48 6.40
CA ASN A 271 -41.45 -29.82 5.88
C ASN A 271 -40.48 -30.60 6.79
N PRO A 272 -40.86 -31.81 7.24
CA PRO A 272 -39.96 -32.68 7.98
C PRO A 272 -38.67 -32.92 7.19
N GLN A 273 -37.53 -33.00 7.88
CA GLN A 273 -36.27 -33.39 7.25
C GLN A 273 -36.44 -34.74 6.51
N PRO A 274 -36.20 -34.80 5.19
CA PRO A 274 -36.63 -35.91 4.34
C PRO A 274 -35.82 -37.20 4.55
N SER A 275 -34.76 -37.18 5.37
CA SER A 275 -33.84 -38.31 5.57
C SER A 275 -33.16 -38.24 6.95
N GLY A 276 -32.33 -39.23 7.28
CA GLY A 276 -31.50 -39.22 8.49
C GLY A 276 -32.17 -39.76 9.76
N SER A 277 -33.32 -40.44 9.66
CA SER A 277 -34.02 -41.08 10.78
C SER A 277 -33.63 -42.55 11.03
N GLU A 278 -32.91 -43.18 10.11
CA GLU A 278 -32.44 -44.56 10.25
C GLU A 278 -31.30 -44.67 11.28
N GLN A 279 -31.16 -45.83 11.93
CA GLN A 279 -30.15 -46.06 12.98
C GLN A 279 -28.70 -45.80 12.51
N ASN A 280 -28.43 -45.94 11.22
CA ASN A 280 -27.12 -45.75 10.60
C ASN A 280 -27.01 -44.46 9.76
N ALA A 281 -27.92 -43.50 9.94
CA ALA A 281 -27.92 -42.21 9.27
C ALA A 281 -27.78 -41.05 10.28
N TYR A 282 -27.39 -39.88 9.81
CA TYR A 282 -27.25 -38.67 10.63
C TYR A 282 -28.09 -37.52 10.07
N ARG A 283 -28.43 -36.56 10.94
CA ARG A 283 -28.96 -35.24 10.59
C ARG A 283 -28.00 -34.18 11.13
N LEU A 284 -27.74 -33.14 10.34
CA LEU A 284 -26.96 -31.98 10.77
C LEU A 284 -27.89 -30.75 10.69
N ILE A 285 -28.01 -30.02 11.79
CA ILE A 285 -28.74 -28.75 11.86
C ILE A 285 -27.74 -27.69 12.31
N SER A 286 -27.68 -26.59 11.58
CA SER A 286 -26.94 -25.38 11.99
C SER A 286 -27.93 -24.23 12.07
N VAL A 287 -27.80 -23.41 13.13
CA VAL A 287 -28.63 -22.22 13.30
C VAL A 287 -27.71 -20.99 13.34
N PRO A 288 -27.49 -20.35 12.18
CA PRO A 288 -26.57 -19.21 12.08
C PRO A 288 -27.19 -17.87 12.55
N LEU A 289 -28.48 -17.88 12.90
CA LEU A 289 -29.27 -16.71 13.33
C LEU A 289 -28.96 -16.33 14.78
N ASP A 290 -29.11 -15.05 15.12
CA ASP A 290 -29.18 -14.65 16.52
C ASP A 290 -30.62 -14.79 17.01
N ILE A 291 -30.86 -15.82 17.82
CA ILE A 291 -32.20 -16.24 18.20
C ILE A 291 -32.59 -15.55 19.52
N ASN A 292 -33.74 -14.86 19.52
CA ASN A 292 -34.32 -14.25 20.71
C ASN A 292 -34.69 -15.27 21.81
N ASN A 293 -35.01 -16.51 21.43
CA ASN A 293 -35.26 -17.63 22.35
C ASN A 293 -34.39 -18.85 21.99
N LYS A 294 -33.37 -19.12 22.83
CA LYS A 294 -32.36 -20.18 22.62
C LYS A 294 -32.75 -21.52 23.25
N SER A 295 -34.01 -21.68 23.70
CA SER A 295 -34.47 -22.94 24.27
C SER A 295 -34.53 -24.03 23.18
N PRO A 296 -34.21 -25.31 23.49
CA PRO A 296 -34.37 -26.40 22.53
C PRO A 296 -35.78 -26.48 21.95
N GLN A 297 -36.80 -26.19 22.77
CA GLN A 297 -38.20 -26.21 22.35
C GLN A 297 -38.53 -25.16 21.28
N SER A 298 -37.89 -23.99 21.32
CA SER A 298 -38.12 -22.92 20.35
C SER A 298 -37.26 -23.01 19.10
N VAL A 299 -36.27 -23.92 19.08
CA VAL A 299 -35.28 -24.03 18.00
C VAL A 299 -35.37 -25.36 17.26
N LEU A 300 -35.85 -26.42 17.91
CA LEU A 300 -35.73 -27.79 17.39
C LEU A 300 -37.05 -28.55 17.33
N VAL A 301 -38.11 -28.16 18.05
CA VAL A 301 -39.33 -28.98 18.16
C VAL A 301 -40.16 -28.97 16.88
N ASP A 302 -40.18 -27.86 16.14
CA ASP A 302 -40.82 -27.79 14.83
C ASP A 302 -40.08 -28.63 13.77
N ASP A 303 -38.75 -28.68 13.84
CA ASP A 303 -37.90 -29.42 12.91
C ASP A 303 -37.72 -30.91 13.26
N LEU A 304 -37.72 -31.27 14.54
CA LEU A 304 -37.38 -32.62 15.05
C LEU A 304 -38.54 -33.33 15.77
N GLY A 305 -39.63 -32.64 16.09
CA GLY A 305 -40.76 -33.16 16.86
C GLY A 305 -40.62 -32.93 18.38
N GLU A 306 -41.69 -33.20 19.14
CA GLU A 306 -41.66 -33.12 20.60
C GLU A 306 -40.67 -34.14 21.19
N TYR A 307 -39.84 -33.69 22.13
CA TYR A 307 -38.98 -34.57 22.92
C TYR A 307 -39.81 -35.20 24.05
N GLU A 308 -39.98 -36.53 24.04
CA GLU A 308 -40.52 -37.28 25.18
C GLU A 308 -39.52 -37.34 26.37
#